data_AF-A0A5N5WGA3-F1
#
_entry.id   AF-A0A5N5WGA3-F1
#
_cell.length_a   1.000
_cell.length_b   1.000
_cell.length_c   1.000
_cell.angle_alpha   90.00
_cell.angle_beta   90.00
_cell.angle_gamma   90.00
#
_symmetry.space_group_name_H-M   'P 1'
#
loop_
_entity.id
_entity.type
_entity.pdbx_description
1 polymer ?
#
loop_
_entity_poly.entity_id
_entity_poly.type
_entity_poly.pdbx_seq_one_letter_code
_entity_poly.pdbx_strand_id
1 'polypeptide(L)'
;MFASDVRLPPATLGRGRGRFLQPSPVRIPSALRYCEALILLLCRDHGSACETYWMAILTYMVEFVDGTVILNEEGLREGYKQFYHALKLGDPTMYPILEGLRRDLIKKRLLPVKQG
;
A
#
# COMPACT_ATOMS: atom_id res chain seq x y z
N MET A 1 1.13 -8.17 12.26
CA MET A 1 2.60 -8.13 12.44
C MET A 1 2.86 -7.35 13.72
N PHE A 2 3.68 -7.87 14.62
CA PHE A 2 4.05 -7.17 15.85
C PHE A 2 5.46 -6.61 15.70
N ALA A 3 5.80 -5.56 16.46
CA ALA A 3 7.17 -5.02 16.48
C ALA A 3 8.21 -6.03 17.00
N SER A 4 7.75 -7.09 17.67
CA SER A 4 8.55 -8.23 18.15
C SER A 4 8.68 -9.38 17.14
N ASP A 5 8.23 -9.19 15.89
CA ASP A 5 8.33 -10.24 14.86
C ASP A 5 9.80 -10.48 14.50
N VAL A 6 10.28 -11.70 14.76
CA VAL A 6 11.69 -12.08 14.59
C VAL A 6 12.19 -12.03 13.14
N ARG A 7 11.27 -11.94 12.17
CA ARG A 7 11.60 -11.78 10.75
C ARG A 7 11.95 -10.32 10.40
N LEU A 8 11.62 -9.37 11.27
CA LEU A 8 12.01 -7.98 11.10
C LEU A 8 13.48 -7.79 11.48
N PRO A 9 14.18 -6.82 10.87
CA PRO A 9 15.48 -6.39 11.35
C PRO A 9 15.40 -6.07 12.85
N PRO A 10 16.45 -6.38 13.63
CA PRO A 10 16.49 -6.01 15.04
C PRO A 10 16.20 -4.52 15.17
N ALA A 11 15.39 -4.16 16.17
CA ALA A 11 15.01 -2.78 16.41
C ALA A 11 16.25 -1.93 16.72
N THR A 12 16.79 -1.26 15.71
CA THR A 12 17.82 -0.25 15.90
C THR A 12 17.12 0.99 16.45
N LEU A 13 17.42 1.36 17.70
CA LEU A 13 16.97 2.62 18.26
C LEU A 13 17.50 3.75 17.36
N GLY A 14 16.60 4.37 16.59
CA GLY A 14 16.91 5.61 15.88
C GLY A 14 17.33 6.67 16.89
N ARG A 15 18.18 7.63 16.49
CA ARG A 15 18.68 8.70 17.38
C ARG A 15 17.62 9.74 17.80
N GLY A 16 16.33 9.50 17.51
CA GLY A 16 15.24 10.43 17.80
C GLY A 16 14.26 9.84 18.82
N ARG A 17 13.65 10.69 19.65
CA ARG A 17 12.61 10.29 20.62
C ARG A 17 11.29 9.81 19.96
N GLY A 18 11.21 9.80 18.63
CA GLY A 18 9.96 9.58 17.89
C GLY A 18 8.98 10.74 18.08
N ARG A 19 7.79 10.66 17.46
CA ARG A 19 6.70 11.64 17.64
C ARG A 19 5.85 11.39 18.90
N PHE A 20 6.01 10.23 19.53
CA PHE A 20 5.20 9.86 20.69
C PHE A 20 5.90 10.31 21.97
N LEU A 21 5.19 11.07 22.80
CA LEU A 21 5.68 11.58 24.09
C LEU A 21 5.82 10.47 25.14
N GLN A 22 5.14 9.34 24.94
CA GLN A 22 5.13 8.17 25.80
C GLN A 22 5.13 6.90 24.93
N PRO A 23 5.50 5.73 25.48
CA PRO A 23 5.40 4.46 24.77
C PRO A 23 3.95 4.17 24.35
N SER A 24 3.61 4.52 23.10
CA SER A 24 2.31 4.26 22.52
C SER A 24 2.32 2.94 21.75
N PRO A 25 1.29 2.09 21.87
CA PRO A 25 1.19 0.90 21.06
C PRO A 25 1.04 1.31 19.58
N VAL A 26 2.06 1.00 18.76
CA VAL A 26 2.01 1.19 17.31
C VAL A 26 1.62 -0.12 16.65
N ARG A 27 0.49 -0.13 15.94
CA ARG A 27 0.09 -1.28 15.14
C ARG A 27 0.80 -1.22 13.80
N ILE A 28 1.76 -2.12 13.59
CA ILE A 28 2.41 -2.28 12.29
C ILE A 28 1.41 -2.97 11.35
N PRO A 29 1.03 -2.36 10.22
CA PRO A 29 0.18 -3.02 9.24
C PRO A 29 0.88 -4.29 8.74
N SER A 30 0.12 -5.34 8.44
CA SER A 30 0.68 -6.45 7.66
C SER A 30 1.06 -5.94 6.27
N ALA A 31 1.99 -6.62 5.59
CA ALA A 31 2.35 -6.27 4.22
C ALA A 31 1.13 -6.20 3.28
N LEU A 32 0.14 -7.08 3.47
CA LEU A 32 -1.13 -7.02 2.74
C LEU A 32 -1.89 -5.71 2.96
N ARG A 33 -2.05 -5.31 4.22
CA ARG A 33 -2.77 -4.07 4.56
C ARG A 33 -1.99 -2.83 4.12
N TYR A 34 -0.68 -2.91 4.18
CA TYR A 34 0.20 -1.86 3.66
C TYR A 34 0.08 -1.75 2.13
N CYS A 35 0.09 -2.88 1.39
CA CYS A 35 -0.15 -2.93 -0.05
C CYS A 35 -1.44 -2.24 -0.45
N GLU A 36 -2.55 -2.67 0.16
CA GLU A 36 -3.87 -2.12 -0.14
C GLU A 36 -3.96 -0.64 0.23
N ALA A 37 -3.27 -0.21 1.28
CA ALA A 37 -3.20 1.20 1.66
C ALA A 37 -2.44 2.03 0.61
N LEU A 38 -1.32 1.54 0.08
CA LEU A 38 -0.58 2.22 -1.00
C LEU A 38 -1.44 2.34 -2.27
N ILE A 39 -2.13 1.27 -2.67
CA ILE A 39 -3.04 1.28 -3.81
C ILE A 39 -4.21 2.25 -3.56
N LEU A 40 -4.78 2.26 -2.36
CA LEU A 40 -5.84 3.20 -1.99
C LEU A 40 -5.37 4.66 -2.06
N LEU A 41 -4.17 4.94 -1.55
CA LEU A 41 -3.55 6.26 -1.60
C LEU A 41 -3.28 6.69 -3.05
N LEU A 42 -2.81 5.77 -3.89
CA LEU A 42 -2.65 5.99 -5.32
C LEU A 42 -4.01 6.37 -5.98
N CYS A 43 -5.10 5.65 -5.70
CA CYS A 43 -6.42 6.02 -6.20
C CYS A 43 -6.93 7.37 -5.68
N ARG A 44 -6.70 7.67 -4.40
CA ARG A 44 -7.10 8.92 -3.73
C ARG A 44 -6.38 10.13 -4.34
N ASP A 45 -5.08 9.98 -4.52
CA ASP A 45 -4.17 11.04 -4.92
C ASP A 45 -3.93 11.08 -6.43
N HIS A 46 -4.70 10.31 -7.20
CA HIS A 46 -4.72 10.37 -8.66
C HIS A 46 -4.86 11.81 -9.17
N GLY A 47 -4.01 12.16 -10.12
CA GLY A 47 -3.83 13.48 -10.70
C GLY A 47 -3.07 14.49 -9.83
N SER A 48 -2.53 14.08 -8.67
CA SER A 48 -1.76 14.95 -7.78
C SER A 48 -0.27 14.62 -7.79
N ALA A 49 0.56 15.54 -7.27
CA ALA A 49 2.00 15.32 -7.13
C ALA A 49 2.35 14.09 -6.24
N CYS A 50 1.45 13.66 -5.36
CA CYS A 50 1.66 12.50 -4.52
C CYS A 50 1.44 11.16 -5.25
N GLU A 51 0.79 11.15 -6.42
CA GLU A 51 0.52 9.92 -7.17
C GLU A 51 1.80 9.15 -7.49
N THR A 52 2.78 9.83 -8.09
CA THR A 52 4.08 9.25 -8.45
C THR A 52 4.83 8.73 -7.22
N TYR A 53 4.68 9.40 -6.08
CA TYR A 53 5.29 8.94 -4.83
C TYR A 53 4.70 7.59 -4.38
N TRP A 54 3.36 7.46 -4.36
CA TRP A 54 2.72 6.19 -3.99
C TRP A 54 3.05 5.07 -4.97
N MET A 55 3.10 5.38 -6.27
CA MET A 55 3.52 4.42 -7.29
C MET A 55 4.93 3.90 -7.01
N ALA A 56 5.90 4.79 -6.76
CA ALA A 56 7.27 4.40 -6.47
C ALA A 56 7.39 3.50 -5.22
N ILE A 57 6.68 3.84 -4.14
CA ILE A 57 6.66 3.01 -2.93
C ILE A 57 6.05 1.63 -3.20
N LEU A 58 4.99 1.56 -4.02
CA LEU A 58 4.38 0.30 -4.42
C LEU A 58 5.31 -0.53 -5.31
N THR A 59 6.06 0.08 -6.23
CA THR A 59 7.07 -0.61 -7.05
C THR A 59 8.16 -1.23 -6.17
N TYR A 60 8.66 -0.52 -5.15
CA TYR A 60 9.61 -1.12 -4.19
C TYR A 60 9.02 -2.30 -3.42
N MET A 61 7.73 -2.21 -3.09
CA MET A 61 7.03 -3.30 -2.43
C MET A 61 6.94 -4.54 -3.33
N VAL A 62 6.67 -4.36 -4.62
CA VAL A 62 6.73 -5.45 -5.61
C VAL A 62 8.17 -5.98 -5.77
N GLU A 63 9.16 -5.10 -5.94
CA GLU A 63 10.54 -5.51 -6.23
C GLU A 63 11.21 -6.28 -5.07
N PHE A 64 10.94 -5.89 -3.83
CA PHE A 64 11.65 -6.42 -2.66
C PHE A 64 10.82 -7.33 -1.75
N VAL A 65 9.49 -7.28 -1.81
CA VAL A 65 8.62 -8.06 -0.90
C VAL A 65 7.85 -9.14 -1.65
N ASP A 66 7.57 -8.98 -2.95
CA ASP A 66 6.96 -10.02 -3.76
C ASP A 66 7.81 -11.30 -3.79
N GLY A 67 7.14 -12.46 -3.81
CA GLY A 67 7.81 -13.76 -3.75
C GLY A 67 8.37 -14.16 -2.37
N THR A 68 8.35 -13.27 -1.38
CA THR A 68 8.72 -13.59 0.00
C THR A 68 7.55 -14.13 0.81
N VAL A 69 7.82 -14.78 1.94
CA VAL A 69 6.79 -15.22 2.90
C VAL A 69 6.05 -14.09 3.61
N ILE A 70 6.44 -12.83 3.38
CA ILE A 70 5.88 -11.66 4.05
C ILE A 70 4.58 -11.21 3.37
N LEU A 71 4.49 -11.33 2.05
CA LEU A 71 3.35 -10.92 1.25
C LEU A 71 2.75 -12.12 0.50
N ASN A 72 1.50 -12.45 0.83
CA ASN A 72 0.72 -13.43 0.08
C ASN A 72 -0.32 -12.68 -0.77
N GLU A 73 -0.04 -12.47 -2.05
CA GLU A 73 -0.90 -11.70 -2.97
C GLU A 73 -2.34 -12.23 -3.05
N GLU A 74 -2.56 -13.53 -2.81
CA GLU A 74 -3.90 -14.12 -2.75
C GLU A 74 -4.76 -13.60 -1.60
N GLY A 75 -4.14 -12.99 -0.59
CA GLY A 75 -4.84 -12.32 0.53
C GLY A 75 -5.30 -10.89 0.22
N LEU A 76 -4.98 -10.33 -0.95
CA LEU A 76 -5.47 -9.02 -1.36
C LEU A 76 -6.96 -9.08 -1.71
N ARG A 77 -7.71 -8.02 -1.39
CA ARG A 77 -9.11 -7.92 -1.80
C ARG A 77 -9.24 -7.86 -3.32
N GLU A 78 -10.40 -8.32 -3.80
CA GLU A 78 -10.75 -8.27 -5.22
C GLU A 78 -10.65 -6.83 -5.76
N GLY A 79 -10.13 -6.67 -6.98
CA GLY A 79 -9.76 -5.38 -7.57
C GLY A 79 -8.36 -4.90 -7.17
N TYR A 80 -8.00 -4.92 -5.88
CA TYR A 80 -6.61 -4.66 -5.46
C TYR A 80 -5.66 -5.74 -5.99
N LYS A 81 -6.08 -7.00 -5.90
CA LYS A 81 -5.34 -8.15 -6.45
C LYS A 81 -5.12 -8.02 -7.96
N GLN A 82 -6.17 -7.64 -8.70
CA GLN A 82 -6.11 -7.46 -10.15
C GLN A 82 -5.11 -6.37 -10.54
N PHE A 83 -5.17 -5.22 -9.87
CA PHE A 83 -4.22 -4.14 -10.09
C PHE A 83 -2.78 -4.55 -9.76
N TYR A 84 -2.58 -5.18 -8.59
CA TYR A 84 -1.27 -5.66 -8.15
C TYR A 84 -0.64 -6.63 -9.15
N HIS A 85 -1.43 -7.58 -9.66
CA HIS A 85 -0.96 -8.53 -10.67
C HIS A 85 -0.57 -7.85 -11.99
N ALA A 86 -1.38 -6.90 -12.47
CA ALA A 86 -1.05 -6.14 -13.69
C ALA A 86 0.24 -5.31 -13.50
N LEU A 87 0.39 -4.66 -12.35
CA LEU A 87 1.59 -3.90 -11.99
C LEU A 87 2.84 -4.80 -11.96
N LYS A 88 2.74 -5.97 -11.33
CA LYS A 88 3.83 -6.96 -11.23
C LYS A 88 4.31 -7.43 -12.60
N LEU A 89 3.42 -7.56 -13.57
CA LEU A 89 3.75 -7.94 -14.95
C LEU A 89 4.21 -6.77 -15.83
N GLY A 90 4.18 -5.53 -15.32
CA GLY A 90 4.38 -4.34 -16.14
C GLY A 90 3.32 -4.18 -17.23
N ASP A 91 2.13 -4.74 -17.02
CA ASP A 91 1.05 -4.75 -18.00
C ASP A 91 0.41 -3.34 -18.11
N PRO A 92 0.38 -2.73 -19.32
CA PRO A 92 -0.28 -1.44 -19.54
C PRO A 92 -1.76 -1.43 -19.12
N THR A 93 -2.42 -2.58 -19.04
CA THR A 93 -3.79 -2.69 -18.52
C THR A 93 -3.91 -2.31 -17.04
N MET A 94 -2.80 -2.15 -16.31
CA MET A 94 -2.81 -1.67 -14.92
C MET A 94 -3.50 -0.30 -14.77
N TYR A 95 -3.36 0.59 -15.76
CA TYR A 95 -3.98 1.92 -15.71
C TYR A 95 -5.52 1.87 -15.79
N PRO A 96 -6.15 1.20 -16.78
CA PRO A 96 -7.60 1.05 -16.79
C PRO A 96 -8.14 0.24 -15.61
N ILE A 97 -7.40 -0.75 -15.09
CA ILE A 97 -7.77 -1.48 -13.87
C ILE A 97 -7.76 -0.54 -12.65
N LEU A 98 -6.73 0.29 -12.50
CA LEU A 98 -6.64 1.28 -11.42
C LEU A 98 -7.79 2.29 -11.47
N GLU A 99 -8.14 2.78 -12.65
CA GLU A 99 -9.27 3.70 -12.83
C GLU A 99 -10.61 3.02 -12.53
N GLY A 100 -10.78 1.75 -12.92
CA GLY A 100 -11.92 0.92 -12.53
C GLY A 100 -12.04 0.80 -11.00
N LEU A 101 -10.95 0.42 -10.34
CA LEU A 101 -10.88 0.31 -8.87
C LEU A 101 -11.20 1.65 -8.19
N ARG A 102 -10.65 2.75 -8.69
CA ARG A 102 -10.90 4.09 -8.18
C ARG A 102 -12.39 4.46 -8.25
N ARG A 103 -13.05 4.23 -9.39
CA ARG A 103 -14.50 4.47 -9.54
C ARG A 103 -15.32 3.64 -8.56
N ASP A 104 -14.97 2.37 -8.36
CA ASP A 104 -15.63 1.50 -7.40
C ASP A 104 -15.47 1.98 -5.95
N LEU A 105 -14.27 2.47 -5.59
CA LEU A 105 -14.00 3.01 -4.26
C LEU A 105 -14.76 4.31 -4.00
N ILE A 106 -14.89 5.17 -5.02
CA ILE A 106 -15.73 6.38 -4.96
C ILE A 106 -17.20 5.98 -4.76
N LYS A 107 -17.71 5.02 -5.54
CA LYS A 107 -19.09 4.51 -5.42
C LYS A 107 -19.37 3.94 -4.03
N LYS A 108 -18.38 3.27 -3.42
CA LYS A 108 -18.43 2.72 -2.05
C LYS A 108 -18.21 3.78 -0.95
N ARG A 109 -18.00 5.06 -1.30
CA ARG A 109 -17.69 6.17 -0.38
C ARG A 109 -16.44 5.94 0.46
N LEU A 110 -15.49 5.15 -0.05
CA LEU A 110 -14.18 4.93 0.57
C LEU A 110 -13.14 5.97 0.13
N LEU A 111 -13.44 6.71 -0.94
CA LEU A 111 -12.69 7.87 -1.40
C LEU A 111 -13.60 9.11 -1.44
N PRO A 112 -13.07 10.31 -1.15
CA PRO A 112 -13.84 11.54 -1.33
C PRO A 112 -14.11 11.77 -2.81
N VAL A 113 -15.31 12.25 -3.13
CA VAL A 113 -15.62 12.78 -4.47
C VAL A 113 -14.89 14.12 -4.59
N LYS A 114 -13.83 14.20 -5.41
CA LYS A 114 -13.23 15.50 -5.75
C LYS A 114 -14.28 16.25 -6.58
N GLN A 115 -14.87 17.31 -6.02
CA GLN A 115 -15.59 18.30 -6.82
C GLN A 115 -14.53 19.06 -7.63
N GLY A 116 -14.62 18.95 -8.96
CA GLY A 116 -13.73 19.64 -9.89
C GLY A 116 -14.04 21.13 -9.97
#